data_AF-A0A1E1J829-F1
#
_entry.id   AF-A0A1E1J829-F1
#
_cell.length_a   1.000
_cell.length_b   1.000
_cell.length_c   1.000
_cell.angle_alpha   90.00
_cell.angle_beta   90.00
_cell.angle_gamma   90.00
#
_symmetry.space_group_name_H-M   'P 1'
#
loop_
_entity.id
_entity.type
_entity.pdbx_description
1 polymer ?
#
loop_
_entity_poly.entity_id
_entity_poly.type
_entity_poly.pdbx_seq_one_letter_code
_entity_poly.pdbx_strand_id
1 'polypeptide(L)'
;MVKREKKDQKPNSNFALLYSMLGDAATIAEYIRDYHSSEKFRDAKSVNTFLQAVSQRPKVVYEELMSHYKDEVFTALERLFALYALGKTPITPPAHEFLIRCEQEGVRKSGWSEGVRTLPANTAEAGTTVSAKGDAEGVAPPPPPPAPVALPMDTEAASLLSPRELLSKLASLDAVGRLQRLIEMARTVDDIQVCAKKLTNVLTDAQNDVQNGNQLSRTSAEKFDYAAKCQLISKLLSKARRVVEPAFALPPKATTKGTSGDHVDELAGEATARQEQQVPGGDGDAVLSQTTTETTSSAASGTGVATATPVVAQRRDPLTKSEIAGFQVAISVAFHALETVLTQRLPSVTQQPLSKFAKMLEWCKERRLLAAEDERFATLFEQQAEKGIAEQANQIETVINIKSLAAGDTDALREVVNQLWEAGGTKCLSPSSQDVLSAIAVAASVEGIAADVKRMVADRLLQTQCHLTDAIVLPRRALRFVNGERNKVKQAAIAKQLLEEASKDKTEDDA
;
A
#
# COMPACT_ATOMS: atom_id res chain seq x y z
N MET A 1 -49.24 30.34 4.22
CA MET A 1 -47.91 30.89 3.87
C MET A 1 -46.93 30.43 4.96
N VAL A 2 -45.69 30.02 4.70
CA VAL A 2 -44.92 29.92 3.44
C VAL A 2 -44.29 28.51 3.35
N LYS A 3 -44.36 27.84 2.18
CA LYS A 3 -43.52 26.66 1.92
C LYS A 3 -42.08 27.14 1.71
N ARG A 4 -41.12 26.69 2.53
CA ARG A 4 -39.69 26.90 2.23
C ARG A 4 -39.29 25.95 1.11
N GLU A 5 -39.14 26.48 -0.09
CA GLU A 5 -38.58 25.76 -1.23
C GLU A 5 -37.16 25.29 -0.92
N LYS A 6 -36.84 24.03 -1.24
CA LYS A 6 -35.45 23.58 -1.26
C LYS A 6 -34.79 24.23 -2.48
N LYS A 7 -34.00 25.27 -2.25
CA LYS A 7 -33.22 25.93 -3.30
C LYS A 7 -32.10 25.00 -3.74
N ASP A 8 -32.16 24.52 -4.99
CA ASP A 8 -31.21 23.53 -5.51
C ASP A 8 -29.76 24.03 -5.42
N GLN A 9 -28.97 23.38 -4.58
CA GLN A 9 -27.53 23.60 -4.54
C GLN A 9 -26.91 22.88 -5.74
N LYS A 10 -26.57 23.66 -6.78
CA LYS A 10 -25.76 23.15 -7.90
C LYS A 10 -24.50 22.46 -7.35
N PRO A 11 -24.20 21.22 -7.74
CA PRO A 11 -23.04 20.51 -7.23
C PRO A 11 -21.74 21.21 -7.69
N ASN A 12 -20.94 21.70 -6.73
CA ASN A 12 -19.67 22.41 -6.97
C ASN A 12 -18.55 21.53 -7.58
N SER A 13 -18.85 20.31 -8.04
CA SER A 13 -17.89 19.40 -8.67
C SER A 13 -18.61 18.40 -9.57
N ASN A 14 -17.99 18.04 -10.69
CA ASN A 14 -18.45 16.99 -11.60
C ASN A 14 -18.63 15.64 -10.88
N PHE A 15 -17.77 15.33 -9.90
CA PHE A 15 -17.93 14.15 -9.05
C PHE A 15 -19.23 14.19 -8.25
N ALA A 16 -19.60 15.33 -7.65
CA ALA A 16 -20.81 15.45 -6.85
C ALA A 16 -22.08 15.34 -7.71
N LEU A 17 -22.05 15.85 -8.95
CA LEU A 17 -23.11 15.64 -9.93
C LEU A 17 -23.26 14.15 -10.27
N LEU A 18 -22.18 13.49 -10.68
CA LEU A 18 -22.19 12.06 -11.01
C LEU A 18 -22.59 11.19 -9.81
N TYR A 19 -22.15 11.50 -8.60
CA TYR A 19 -22.55 10.78 -7.40
C TYR A 19 -24.04 10.97 -7.07
N SER A 20 -24.65 12.11 -7.44
CA SER A 20 -26.10 12.33 -7.31
C SER A 20 -26.92 11.63 -8.40
N MET A 21 -26.39 11.51 -9.62
CA MET A 21 -27.07 10.85 -10.75
C MET A 21 -26.99 9.33 -10.71
N LEU A 22 -25.81 8.77 -10.43
CA LEU A 22 -25.52 7.33 -10.52
C LEU A 22 -25.96 6.60 -9.23
N GLY A 23 -27.24 6.76 -8.90
CA GLY A 23 -27.85 6.31 -7.65
C GLY A 23 -28.01 4.80 -7.53
N ASP A 24 -28.36 4.17 -8.64
CA ASP A 24 -28.91 2.82 -8.77
C ASP A 24 -28.34 2.11 -10.03
N ALA A 25 -28.76 0.87 -10.29
CA ALA A 25 -28.22 0.10 -11.40
C ALA A 25 -28.63 0.66 -12.78
N ALA A 26 -29.87 1.14 -12.90
CA ALA A 26 -30.42 1.66 -14.16
C ALA A 26 -29.68 2.92 -14.62
N THR A 27 -29.45 3.88 -13.73
CA THR A 27 -28.70 5.13 -14.01
C THR A 27 -27.22 4.86 -14.30
N ILE A 28 -26.62 3.85 -13.66
CA ILE A 28 -25.25 3.40 -13.99
C ILE A 28 -25.19 2.78 -15.39
N ALA A 29 -26.17 1.93 -15.74
CA ALA A 29 -26.25 1.29 -17.05
C ALA A 29 -26.55 2.29 -18.19
N GLU A 30 -27.45 3.24 -17.97
CA GLU A 30 -27.70 4.37 -18.87
C GLU A 30 -26.44 5.19 -19.14
N TYR A 31 -25.70 5.58 -18.09
CA TYR A 31 -24.44 6.31 -18.25
C TYR A 31 -23.37 5.51 -19.03
N ILE A 32 -23.34 4.18 -18.89
CA ILE A 32 -22.46 3.34 -19.71
C ILE A 32 -22.94 3.35 -21.17
N ARG A 33 -24.23 3.11 -21.45
CA ARG A 33 -24.78 3.14 -22.82
C ARG A 33 -24.49 4.45 -23.54
N ASP A 34 -24.73 5.59 -22.89
CA ASP A 34 -24.48 6.92 -23.44
C ASP A 34 -22.99 7.18 -23.74
N TYR A 35 -22.10 6.84 -22.80
CA TYR A 35 -20.74 7.35 -22.81
C TYR A 35 -19.64 6.33 -23.14
N HIS A 36 -19.92 5.03 -23.21
CA HIS A 36 -18.90 3.97 -23.42
C HIS A 36 -18.04 4.17 -24.67
N SER A 37 -18.57 4.78 -25.75
CA SER A 37 -17.82 5.04 -26.99
C SER A 37 -17.22 6.46 -27.09
N SER A 38 -17.62 7.36 -26.18
CA SER A 38 -17.10 8.72 -26.07
C SER A 38 -15.69 8.78 -25.44
N GLU A 39 -15.04 9.94 -25.50
CA GLU A 39 -13.75 10.19 -24.83
C GLU A 39 -13.81 9.97 -23.31
N LYS A 40 -14.98 10.09 -22.66
CA LYS A 40 -15.12 9.89 -21.20
C LYS A 40 -14.73 8.48 -20.74
N PHE A 41 -14.80 7.48 -21.65
CA PHE A 41 -14.37 6.10 -21.40
C PHE A 41 -13.00 5.77 -22.03
N ARG A 42 -12.30 6.77 -22.58
CA ARG A 42 -10.91 6.68 -23.06
C ARG A 42 -9.93 7.45 -22.16
N ASP A 43 -10.38 8.54 -21.54
CA ASP A 43 -9.63 9.30 -20.53
C ASP A 43 -9.65 8.64 -19.15
N ALA A 44 -8.46 8.37 -18.61
CA ALA A 44 -8.25 7.82 -17.27
C ALA A 44 -8.91 8.65 -16.14
N LYS A 45 -8.93 9.98 -16.26
CA LYS A 45 -9.46 10.88 -15.22
C LYS A 45 -10.99 10.83 -15.18
N SER A 46 -11.63 10.81 -16.34
CA SER A 46 -13.07 10.66 -16.52
C SER A 46 -13.55 9.28 -16.07
N VAL A 47 -12.88 8.20 -16.51
CA VAL A 47 -13.14 6.83 -16.04
C VAL A 47 -13.01 6.72 -14.52
N ASN A 48 -11.94 7.28 -13.93
CA ASN A 48 -11.79 7.27 -12.48
C ASN A 48 -12.89 8.08 -11.76
N THR A 49 -13.37 9.19 -12.33
CA THR A 49 -14.44 10.00 -11.70
C THR A 49 -15.79 9.26 -11.75
N PHE A 50 -16.08 8.56 -12.85
CA PHE A 50 -17.23 7.63 -12.94
C PHE A 50 -17.11 6.51 -11.89
N LEU A 51 -15.98 5.82 -11.83
CA LEU A 51 -15.77 4.74 -10.86
C LEU A 51 -15.81 5.23 -9.41
N GLN A 52 -15.35 6.45 -9.11
CA GLN A 52 -15.50 7.08 -7.79
C GLN A 52 -16.98 7.30 -7.45
N ALA A 53 -17.82 7.69 -8.42
CA ALA A 53 -19.25 7.88 -8.21
C ALA A 53 -20.02 6.56 -8.02
N VAL A 54 -19.51 5.46 -8.56
CA VAL A 54 -20.05 4.09 -8.42
C VAL A 54 -19.47 3.35 -7.20
N SER A 55 -18.29 3.71 -6.70
CA SER A 55 -17.64 3.13 -5.51
C SER A 55 -18.50 3.27 -4.24
N GLN A 56 -18.41 2.30 -3.34
CA GLN A 56 -19.12 2.24 -2.05
C GLN A 56 -20.67 2.16 -2.12
N ARG A 57 -21.27 1.98 -3.31
CA ARG A 57 -22.72 1.76 -3.45
C ARG A 57 -23.18 0.52 -2.66
N PRO A 58 -24.46 0.47 -2.21
CA PRO A 58 -25.01 -0.70 -1.55
C PRO A 58 -24.86 -1.98 -2.39
N LYS A 59 -24.71 -3.13 -1.74
CA LYS A 59 -24.50 -4.43 -2.42
C LYS A 59 -25.60 -4.71 -3.46
N VAL A 60 -26.85 -4.41 -3.11
CA VAL A 60 -28.05 -4.58 -3.96
C VAL A 60 -27.90 -3.88 -5.32
N VAL A 61 -27.30 -2.69 -5.36
CA VAL A 61 -27.07 -1.95 -6.63
C VAL A 61 -26.13 -2.72 -7.55
N TYR A 62 -25.09 -3.35 -7.00
CA TYR A 62 -24.21 -4.23 -7.77
C TYR A 62 -24.89 -5.55 -8.14
N GLU A 63 -25.71 -6.14 -7.26
CA GLU A 63 -26.45 -7.37 -7.55
C GLU A 63 -27.47 -7.17 -8.67
N GLU A 64 -28.16 -6.04 -8.70
CA GLU A 64 -29.08 -5.62 -9.77
C GLU A 64 -28.32 -5.32 -11.07
N LEU A 65 -27.26 -4.51 -11.02
CA LEU A 65 -26.40 -4.18 -12.17
C LEU A 65 -25.84 -5.44 -12.85
N MET A 66 -25.32 -6.37 -12.04
CA MET A 66 -24.78 -7.65 -12.53
C MET A 66 -25.86 -8.61 -13.03
N SER A 67 -27.14 -8.43 -12.69
CA SER A 67 -28.22 -9.34 -13.10
C SER A 67 -28.95 -8.86 -14.35
N HIS A 68 -29.20 -7.56 -14.47
CA HIS A 68 -30.06 -6.98 -15.51
C HIS A 68 -29.31 -6.22 -16.61
N TYR A 69 -28.10 -5.74 -16.34
CA TYR A 69 -27.34 -4.83 -17.23
C TYR A 69 -25.96 -5.41 -17.58
N LYS A 70 -25.99 -6.66 -18.09
CA LYS A 70 -24.78 -7.46 -18.33
C LYS A 70 -23.90 -6.88 -19.44
N ASP A 71 -24.51 -6.36 -20.50
CA ASP A 71 -23.82 -5.85 -21.70
C ASP A 71 -23.09 -4.54 -21.37
N GLU A 72 -23.70 -3.70 -20.53
CA GLU A 72 -23.09 -2.52 -19.93
C GLU A 72 -21.90 -2.89 -19.04
N VAL A 73 -22.06 -3.87 -18.13
CA VAL A 73 -20.96 -4.36 -17.28
C VAL A 73 -19.80 -4.90 -18.12
N PHE A 74 -20.10 -5.70 -19.16
CA PHE A 74 -19.07 -6.27 -20.03
C PHE A 74 -18.35 -5.19 -20.84
N THR A 75 -19.09 -4.30 -21.49
CA THR A 75 -18.53 -3.16 -22.23
C THR A 75 -17.67 -2.27 -21.32
N ALA A 76 -18.09 -2.05 -20.07
CA ALA A 76 -17.29 -1.33 -19.09
C ALA A 76 -15.97 -2.06 -18.77
N LEU A 77 -15.98 -3.37 -18.56
CA LEU A 77 -14.76 -4.17 -18.37
C LEU A 77 -13.82 -4.08 -19.59
N GLU A 78 -14.35 -4.06 -20.81
CA GLU A 78 -13.53 -3.91 -22.02
C GLU A 78 -12.84 -2.55 -22.09
N ARG A 79 -13.55 -1.47 -21.75
CA ARG A 79 -12.96 -0.12 -21.68
C ARG A 79 -11.91 -0.02 -20.56
N LEU A 80 -12.13 -0.66 -19.40
CA LEU A 80 -11.11 -0.75 -18.35
C LEU A 80 -9.88 -1.53 -18.79
N PHE A 81 -10.06 -2.63 -19.55
CA PHE A 81 -8.92 -3.39 -20.08
C PHE A 81 -8.13 -2.59 -21.12
N ALA A 82 -8.81 -1.94 -22.07
CA ALA A 82 -8.17 -1.06 -23.05
C ALA A 82 -7.38 0.08 -22.39
N LEU A 83 -7.87 0.62 -21.27
CA LEU A 83 -7.21 1.69 -20.51
C LEU A 83 -5.97 1.19 -19.74
N TYR A 84 -6.06 0.04 -19.07
CA TYR A 84 -5.04 -0.41 -18.11
C TYR A 84 -4.05 -1.45 -18.63
N ALA A 85 -4.39 -2.24 -19.67
CA ALA A 85 -3.55 -3.36 -20.13
C ALA A 85 -2.16 -2.95 -20.64
N LEU A 86 -1.99 -1.69 -21.08
CA LEU A 86 -0.70 -1.15 -21.51
C LEU A 86 0.20 -0.66 -20.36
N GLY A 87 -0.23 -0.76 -19.09
CA GLY A 87 0.54 -0.36 -17.91
C GLY A 87 0.82 1.15 -17.76
N LYS A 88 0.43 1.98 -18.74
CA LYS A 88 0.64 3.44 -18.78
C LYS A 88 -0.14 4.21 -17.72
N THR A 89 -1.18 3.60 -17.14
CA THR A 89 -2.04 4.20 -16.13
C THR A 89 -2.20 3.21 -14.99
N PRO A 90 -1.96 3.61 -13.72
CA PRO A 90 -2.19 2.73 -12.57
C PRO A 90 -3.68 2.47 -12.35
N ILE A 91 -4.04 1.25 -11.96
CA ILE A 91 -5.42 0.90 -11.61
C ILE A 91 -5.77 1.58 -10.28
N THR A 92 -6.86 2.34 -10.25
CA THR A 92 -7.25 3.12 -9.07
C THR A 92 -8.06 2.28 -8.07
N PRO A 93 -8.08 2.60 -6.76
CA PRO A 93 -8.86 1.84 -5.78
C PRO A 93 -10.38 1.70 -6.12
N PRO A 94 -11.05 2.70 -6.72
CA PRO A 94 -12.40 2.54 -7.26
C PRO A 94 -12.52 1.53 -8.41
N ALA A 95 -11.52 1.47 -9.31
CA ALA A 95 -11.46 0.43 -10.35
C ALA A 95 -11.31 -0.96 -9.71
N HIS A 96 -10.39 -1.11 -8.75
CA HIS A 96 -10.24 -2.36 -7.99
C HIS A 96 -11.52 -2.81 -7.29
N GLU A 97 -12.29 -1.88 -6.70
CA GLU A 97 -13.61 -2.19 -6.13
C GLU A 97 -14.59 -2.67 -7.20
N PHE A 98 -14.69 -1.99 -8.34
CA PHE A 98 -15.58 -2.41 -9.43
C PHE A 98 -15.23 -3.82 -9.94
N LEU A 99 -13.94 -4.14 -10.10
CA LEU A 99 -13.47 -5.48 -10.48
C LEU A 99 -13.77 -6.53 -9.39
N ILE A 100 -13.65 -6.18 -8.11
CA ILE A 100 -14.03 -7.06 -6.99
C ILE A 100 -15.55 -7.34 -7.01
N ARG A 101 -16.38 -6.33 -7.31
CA ARG A 101 -17.83 -6.48 -7.44
C ARG A 101 -18.25 -7.30 -8.65
N CYS A 102 -17.57 -7.13 -9.79
CA CYS A 102 -17.73 -8.01 -10.95
C CYS A 102 -17.42 -9.47 -10.57
N GLU A 103 -16.40 -9.72 -9.74
CA GLU A 103 -16.04 -11.07 -9.27
C GLU A 103 -17.03 -11.66 -8.26
N GLN A 104 -17.53 -10.86 -7.31
CA GLN A 104 -18.35 -11.32 -6.18
C GLN A 104 -19.85 -11.40 -6.52
N GLU A 105 -20.41 -10.40 -7.21
CA GLU A 105 -21.85 -10.31 -7.45
C GLU A 105 -22.29 -10.84 -8.83
N GLY A 106 -21.39 -10.99 -9.82
CA GLY A 106 -21.79 -11.28 -11.21
C GLY A 106 -20.92 -12.31 -11.95
N VAL A 107 -19.90 -11.83 -12.65
CA VAL A 107 -19.21 -12.44 -13.81
C VAL A 107 -18.67 -13.85 -13.57
N ARG A 108 -18.28 -14.20 -12.33
CA ARG A 108 -17.81 -15.57 -12.01
C ARG A 108 -18.93 -16.60 -11.84
N LYS A 109 -20.20 -16.19 -11.67
CA LYS A 109 -21.34 -17.12 -11.55
C LYS A 109 -21.53 -17.93 -12.84
N SER A 110 -21.96 -19.18 -12.73
CA SER A 110 -22.31 -20.02 -13.89
C SER A 110 -23.47 -19.40 -14.68
N GLY A 111 -23.42 -19.52 -16.01
CA GLY A 111 -24.38 -18.90 -16.92
C GLY A 111 -24.35 -17.37 -17.00
N TRP A 112 -23.46 -16.67 -16.27
CA TRP A 112 -23.46 -15.20 -16.30
C TRP A 112 -23.21 -14.65 -17.70
N SER A 113 -22.22 -15.19 -18.41
CA SER A 113 -21.83 -14.76 -19.77
C SER A 113 -22.77 -15.23 -20.89
N GLU A 114 -23.85 -15.95 -20.58
CA GLU A 114 -24.84 -16.36 -21.59
C GLU A 114 -25.65 -15.16 -22.07
N GLY A 115 -25.70 -15.00 -23.40
CA GLY A 115 -26.39 -13.91 -24.11
C GLY A 115 -25.67 -12.57 -24.15
N VAL A 116 -24.54 -12.41 -23.45
CA VAL A 116 -23.87 -11.12 -23.24
C VAL A 116 -23.17 -10.63 -24.52
N ARG A 117 -23.34 -9.34 -24.84
CA ARG A 117 -22.72 -8.67 -25.99
C ARG A 117 -21.97 -7.39 -25.58
N THR A 118 -21.01 -6.99 -26.42
CA THR A 118 -20.45 -5.64 -26.39
C THR A 118 -21.48 -4.67 -26.98
N LEU A 119 -21.70 -3.53 -26.34
CA LEU A 119 -22.61 -2.50 -26.86
C LEU A 119 -22.13 -1.97 -28.22
N PRO A 120 -23.05 -1.73 -29.18
CA PRO A 120 -22.69 -1.16 -30.48
C PRO A 120 -22.10 0.24 -30.28
N ALA A 121 -21.11 0.57 -31.10
CA ALA A 121 -20.40 1.84 -31.01
C ALA A 121 -21.30 3.02 -31.44
N ASN A 122 -22.06 3.56 -30.49
CA ASN A 122 -22.92 4.73 -30.69
C ASN A 122 -22.12 5.87 -31.34
N THR A 123 -22.43 6.18 -32.60
CA THR A 123 -21.99 7.38 -33.31
C THR A 123 -22.72 8.58 -32.72
N ALA A 124 -22.26 9.03 -31.55
CA ALA A 124 -22.86 10.14 -30.85
C ALA A 124 -22.80 11.41 -31.71
N GLU A 125 -23.98 11.91 -32.10
CA GLU A 125 -24.09 13.21 -32.75
C GLU A 125 -23.57 14.33 -31.83
N ALA A 126 -23.07 15.40 -32.44
CA ALA A 126 -22.30 16.41 -31.73
C ALA A 126 -23.17 17.30 -30.83
N GLY A 127 -23.32 16.89 -29.58
CA GLY A 127 -23.56 17.75 -28.41
C GLY A 127 -24.76 18.69 -28.48
N THR A 128 -25.88 18.27 -27.87
CA THR A 128 -27.06 19.11 -27.62
C THR A 128 -26.74 20.31 -26.71
N THR A 129 -26.20 21.37 -27.30
CA THR A 129 -26.08 22.68 -26.65
C THR A 129 -27.46 23.30 -26.53
N VAL A 130 -27.75 23.92 -25.39
CA VAL A 130 -29.01 24.64 -25.18
C VAL A 130 -28.98 25.91 -26.03
N SER A 131 -29.86 26.00 -27.03
CA SER A 131 -30.15 27.22 -27.79
C SER A 131 -31.63 27.33 -28.12
N ALA A 132 -32.05 28.55 -28.43
CA ALA A 132 -33.45 28.95 -28.36
C ALA A 132 -34.32 28.41 -29.51
N LYS A 133 -35.60 28.16 -29.16
CA LYS A 133 -36.71 28.01 -30.09
C LYS A 133 -36.77 29.19 -31.07
N GLY A 134 -36.82 28.91 -32.37
CA GLY A 134 -37.01 29.89 -33.44
C GLY A 134 -37.52 29.21 -34.70
N ASP A 135 -38.83 29.28 -34.93
CA ASP A 135 -39.51 28.63 -36.05
C ASP A 135 -39.31 29.44 -37.36
N ALA A 136 -38.77 28.82 -38.41
CA ALA A 136 -38.71 29.38 -39.76
C ALA A 136 -38.74 28.27 -40.83
N GLU A 137 -39.78 28.27 -41.65
CA GLU A 137 -40.12 27.26 -42.67
C GLU A 137 -39.38 27.54 -44.00
N GLY A 138 -38.88 26.51 -44.71
CA GLY A 138 -37.98 26.75 -45.86
C GLY A 138 -37.61 25.56 -46.76
N VAL A 139 -38.57 25.09 -47.57
CA VAL A 139 -38.43 24.43 -48.90
C VAL A 139 -37.32 23.37 -49.12
N ALA A 140 -37.72 22.12 -49.34
CA ALA A 140 -36.83 21.01 -49.71
C ALA A 140 -36.61 20.86 -51.24
N PRO A 141 -35.39 20.50 -51.71
CA PRO A 141 -35.13 20.00 -53.07
C PRO A 141 -35.46 18.49 -53.24
N PRO A 142 -35.63 17.99 -54.48
CA PRO A 142 -36.01 16.59 -54.75
C PRO A 142 -34.85 15.57 -54.60
N PRO A 143 -35.15 14.27 -54.43
CA PRO A 143 -34.16 13.24 -54.12
C PRO A 143 -33.35 12.75 -55.34
N PRO A 144 -32.06 12.39 -55.17
CA PRO A 144 -31.28 11.65 -56.16
C PRO A 144 -31.70 10.16 -56.25
N PRO A 145 -31.38 9.46 -57.35
CA PRO A 145 -31.77 8.06 -57.56
C PRO A 145 -31.07 7.09 -56.57
N PRO A 146 -31.67 5.90 -56.33
CA PRO A 146 -31.15 4.95 -55.34
C PRO A 146 -29.79 4.36 -55.77
N ALA A 147 -28.77 4.64 -54.95
CA ALA A 147 -27.54 3.85 -54.94
C ALA A 147 -27.87 2.39 -54.53
N PRO A 148 -27.12 1.38 -55.02
CA PRO A 148 -27.40 -0.01 -54.70
C PRO A 148 -27.30 -0.28 -53.20
N VAL A 149 -28.19 -1.14 -52.70
CA VAL A 149 -28.22 -1.52 -51.27
C VAL A 149 -26.91 -2.22 -50.91
N ALA A 150 -26.00 -1.47 -50.30
CA ALA A 150 -24.92 -2.06 -49.53
C ALA A 150 -25.56 -2.79 -48.35
N LEU A 151 -25.52 -4.13 -48.37
CA LEU A 151 -25.86 -4.95 -47.23
C LEU A 151 -25.07 -4.42 -46.02
N PRO A 152 -25.72 -4.12 -44.87
CA PRO A 152 -24.98 -3.87 -43.65
C PRO A 152 -24.22 -5.16 -43.32
N MET A 153 -22.91 -5.13 -43.51
CA MET A 153 -22.02 -6.13 -42.93
C MET A 153 -22.10 -5.92 -41.42
N ASP A 154 -22.91 -6.74 -40.74
CA ASP A 154 -23.06 -6.79 -39.29
C ASP A 154 -21.71 -7.15 -38.65
N THR A 155 -20.87 -6.13 -38.56
CA THR A 155 -19.54 -6.19 -37.97
C THR A 155 -19.71 -6.00 -36.47
N GLU A 156 -20.48 -6.93 -35.85
CA GLU A 156 -20.42 -7.14 -34.41
C GLU A 156 -18.95 -7.39 -34.08
N ALA A 157 -18.32 -6.39 -33.46
CA ALA A 157 -16.91 -6.42 -33.10
C ALA A 157 -16.74 -7.37 -31.90
N ALA A 158 -16.87 -8.66 -32.17
CA ALA A 158 -16.91 -9.72 -31.18
C ALA A 158 -15.68 -9.65 -30.28
N SER A 159 -15.91 -9.44 -28.99
CA SER A 159 -14.84 -9.28 -28.03
C SER A 159 -13.92 -10.51 -28.02
N LEU A 160 -12.62 -10.27 -28.11
CA LEU A 160 -11.60 -11.32 -28.21
C LEU A 160 -11.38 -12.10 -26.90
N LEU A 161 -12.13 -11.77 -25.83
CA LEU A 161 -12.04 -12.37 -24.51
C LEU A 161 -13.43 -12.51 -23.89
N SER A 162 -13.74 -13.66 -23.30
CA SER A 162 -14.97 -13.79 -22.52
C SER A 162 -14.94 -12.85 -21.30
N PRO A 163 -16.11 -12.44 -20.75
CA PRO A 163 -16.18 -11.60 -19.55
C PRO A 163 -15.33 -12.11 -18.37
N ARG A 164 -15.21 -13.44 -18.24
CA ARG A 164 -14.41 -14.11 -17.20
C ARG A 164 -12.90 -13.99 -17.43
N GLU A 165 -12.44 -14.21 -18.66
CA GLU A 165 -11.01 -14.07 -19.01
C GLU A 165 -10.57 -12.61 -18.92
N LEU A 166 -11.41 -11.70 -19.39
CA LEU A 166 -11.22 -10.25 -19.32
C LEU A 166 -11.06 -9.78 -17.86
N LEU A 167 -11.99 -10.19 -16.98
CA LEU A 167 -11.93 -9.91 -15.55
C LEU A 167 -10.71 -10.57 -14.88
N SER A 168 -10.33 -11.78 -15.30
CA SER A 168 -9.14 -12.47 -14.79
C SER A 168 -7.84 -11.75 -15.16
N LYS A 169 -7.71 -11.31 -16.42
CA LYS A 169 -6.57 -10.51 -16.88
C LYS A 169 -6.51 -9.17 -16.14
N LEU A 170 -7.62 -8.43 -16.06
CA LEU A 170 -7.74 -7.20 -15.27
C LEU A 170 -7.31 -7.39 -13.80
N ALA A 171 -7.72 -8.50 -13.17
CA ALA A 171 -7.34 -8.82 -11.80
C ALA A 171 -5.85 -9.13 -11.60
N SER A 172 -5.16 -9.58 -12.67
CA SER A 172 -3.71 -9.87 -12.64
C SER A 172 -2.81 -8.66 -12.87
N LEU A 173 -3.31 -7.58 -13.49
CA LEU A 173 -2.51 -6.38 -13.82
C LEU A 173 -1.94 -5.66 -12.58
N ASP A 174 -2.65 -5.71 -11.45
CA ASP A 174 -2.20 -5.17 -10.16
C ASP A 174 -2.80 -6.00 -9.00
N ALA A 175 -2.25 -7.20 -8.79
CA ALA A 175 -2.70 -8.10 -7.73
C ALA A 175 -2.54 -7.50 -6.32
N VAL A 176 -1.52 -6.65 -6.11
CA VAL A 176 -1.21 -6.03 -4.81
C VAL A 176 -2.24 -4.94 -4.47
N GLY A 177 -2.51 -3.99 -5.38
CA GLY A 177 -3.54 -2.97 -5.19
C GLY A 177 -4.95 -3.56 -5.09
N ARG A 178 -5.22 -4.62 -5.86
CA ARG A 178 -6.48 -5.38 -5.77
C ARG A 178 -6.66 -6.03 -4.39
N LEU A 179 -5.61 -6.64 -3.85
CA LEU A 179 -5.65 -7.24 -2.51
C LEU A 179 -5.76 -6.17 -1.41
N GLN A 180 -5.05 -5.04 -1.54
CA GLN A 180 -5.25 -3.90 -0.63
C GLN A 180 -6.71 -3.43 -0.61
N ARG A 181 -7.36 -3.32 -1.77
CA ARG A 181 -8.76 -2.92 -1.84
C ARG A 181 -9.71 -3.98 -1.26
N LEU A 182 -9.44 -5.26 -1.48
CA LEU A 182 -10.22 -6.35 -0.88
C LEU A 182 -10.15 -6.32 0.66
N ILE A 183 -8.96 -6.08 1.22
CA ILE A 183 -8.76 -5.88 2.67
C ILE A 183 -9.56 -4.65 3.14
N GLU A 184 -9.50 -3.52 2.44
CA GLU A 184 -10.28 -2.33 2.79
C GLU A 184 -11.80 -2.60 2.79
N MET A 185 -12.30 -3.40 1.85
CA MET A 185 -13.73 -3.73 1.69
C MET A 185 -14.28 -4.74 2.70
N ALA A 186 -13.44 -5.62 3.26
CA ALA A 186 -13.84 -6.73 4.15
C ALA A 186 -14.74 -6.29 5.35
N ARG A 187 -15.70 -7.13 5.74
CA ARG A 187 -16.66 -6.90 6.85
C ARG A 187 -16.92 -8.13 7.72
N THR A 188 -16.63 -9.33 7.22
CA THR A 188 -16.77 -10.60 7.96
C THR A 188 -15.41 -11.22 8.28
N VAL A 189 -15.39 -12.26 9.13
CA VAL A 189 -14.19 -13.08 9.32
C VAL A 189 -13.84 -13.83 8.04
N ASP A 190 -14.84 -14.30 7.30
CA ASP A 190 -14.64 -15.04 6.04
C ASP A 190 -13.94 -14.17 4.97
N ASP A 191 -14.29 -12.88 4.88
CA ASP A 191 -13.59 -11.91 4.02
C ASP A 191 -12.10 -11.83 4.39
N ILE A 192 -11.80 -11.81 5.69
CA ILE A 192 -10.44 -11.75 6.23
C ILE A 192 -9.68 -13.05 5.95
N GLN A 193 -10.33 -14.21 6.03
CA GLN A 193 -9.73 -15.49 5.60
C GLN A 193 -9.40 -15.50 4.10
N VAL A 194 -10.31 -15.00 3.25
CA VAL A 194 -10.07 -14.88 1.80
C VAL A 194 -8.92 -13.92 1.52
N CYS A 195 -8.81 -12.82 2.26
CA CYS A 195 -7.67 -11.91 2.17
C CYS A 195 -6.36 -12.56 2.63
N ALA A 196 -6.36 -13.32 3.73
CA ALA A 196 -5.18 -14.03 4.22
C ALA A 196 -4.68 -15.09 3.22
N LYS A 197 -5.59 -15.87 2.62
CA LYS A 197 -5.24 -16.83 1.56
C LYS A 197 -4.67 -16.15 0.31
N LYS A 198 -5.31 -15.06 -0.17
CA LYS A 198 -4.80 -14.28 -1.31
C LYS A 198 -3.46 -13.59 -1.00
N LEU A 199 -3.20 -13.21 0.25
CA LEU A 199 -1.92 -12.66 0.70
C LEU A 199 -0.78 -13.67 0.58
N THR A 200 -0.98 -14.92 1.00
CA THR A 200 0.02 -15.98 0.82
C THR A 200 0.36 -16.16 -0.66
N ASN A 201 -0.64 -16.29 -1.53
CA ASN A 201 -0.41 -16.43 -2.98
C ASN A 201 0.42 -15.26 -3.53
N VAL A 202 0.03 -14.01 -3.26
CA VAL A 202 0.74 -12.81 -3.76
C VAL A 202 2.19 -12.72 -3.22
N LEU A 203 2.48 -13.29 -2.05
CA LEU A 203 3.85 -13.39 -1.52
C LEU A 203 4.67 -14.51 -2.17
N THR A 204 4.06 -15.67 -2.42
CA THR A 204 4.70 -16.84 -3.06
C THR A 204 4.92 -16.63 -4.56
N ASP A 205 3.95 -16.10 -5.28
CA ASP A 205 4.07 -15.80 -6.72
C ASP A 205 5.22 -14.80 -6.97
N ALA A 206 5.30 -13.74 -6.15
CA ALA A 206 6.39 -12.76 -6.16
C ALA A 206 7.75 -13.31 -5.68
N GLN A 207 7.82 -14.53 -5.14
CA GLN A 207 9.07 -15.23 -4.84
C GLN A 207 9.48 -16.13 -6.01
N ASN A 208 8.51 -16.79 -6.66
CA ASN A 208 8.74 -17.64 -7.84
C ASN A 208 9.25 -16.83 -9.04
N ASP A 209 8.72 -15.63 -9.28
CA ASP A 209 9.19 -14.74 -10.37
C ASP A 209 10.67 -14.35 -10.21
N VAL A 210 11.14 -14.15 -8.97
CA VAL A 210 12.53 -13.81 -8.66
C VAL A 210 13.47 -15.01 -8.89
N GLN A 211 13.05 -16.22 -8.50
CA GLN A 211 13.87 -17.42 -8.67
C GLN A 211 13.98 -17.88 -10.14
N ASN A 212 12.93 -17.68 -10.95
CA ASN A 212 12.91 -18.14 -12.34
C ASN A 212 13.55 -17.16 -13.35
N GLY A 213 14.12 -16.04 -12.90
CA GLY A 213 14.92 -15.13 -13.73
C GLY A 213 14.18 -14.51 -14.94
N ASN A 214 12.84 -14.47 -14.89
CA ASN A 214 12.01 -14.25 -16.07
C ASN A 214 11.95 -12.76 -16.48
N GLN A 215 12.86 -12.34 -17.36
CA GLN A 215 13.20 -10.93 -17.57
C GLN A 215 12.05 -10.00 -18.02
N LEU A 216 10.94 -10.54 -18.55
CA LEU A 216 9.78 -9.72 -18.93
C LEU A 216 8.98 -9.17 -17.73
N SER A 217 9.01 -9.83 -16.56
CA SER A 217 8.25 -9.40 -15.36
C SER A 217 8.95 -8.29 -14.54
N ARG A 218 10.07 -7.73 -15.01
CA ARG A 218 10.92 -6.85 -14.18
C ARG A 218 10.22 -5.58 -13.67
N THR A 219 9.12 -5.15 -14.31
CA THR A 219 8.33 -3.97 -13.91
C THR A 219 7.24 -4.22 -12.85
N SER A 220 7.03 -5.47 -12.41
CA SER A 220 6.20 -5.81 -11.24
C SER A 220 7.05 -6.15 -10.02
N ALA A 221 8.16 -6.88 -10.21
CA ALA A 221 9.07 -7.29 -9.13
C ALA A 221 9.62 -6.11 -8.32
N GLU A 222 9.98 -4.99 -8.97
CA GLU A 222 10.43 -3.75 -8.31
C GLU A 222 9.35 -3.08 -7.41
N LYS A 223 8.07 -3.45 -7.53
CA LYS A 223 6.95 -2.77 -6.86
C LYS A 223 6.47 -3.43 -5.57
N PHE A 224 6.92 -4.65 -5.26
CA PHE A 224 6.49 -5.37 -4.06
C PHE A 224 7.68 -5.73 -3.15
N ASP A 225 8.39 -4.69 -2.75
CA ASP A 225 9.55 -4.77 -1.85
C ASP A 225 9.18 -5.25 -0.43
N TYR A 226 10.20 -5.46 0.40
CA TYR A 226 10.05 -5.86 1.80
C TYR A 226 9.16 -4.92 2.62
N ALA A 227 9.19 -3.61 2.37
CA ALA A 227 8.38 -2.63 3.08
C ALA A 227 6.90 -2.74 2.67
N ALA A 228 6.62 -2.87 1.37
CA ALA A 228 5.28 -3.11 0.83
C ALA A 228 4.68 -4.43 1.32
N LYS A 229 5.49 -5.50 1.37
CA LYS A 229 5.11 -6.80 1.97
C LYS A 229 4.70 -6.64 3.44
N CYS A 230 5.55 -6.02 4.27
CA CYS A 230 5.25 -5.74 5.69
C CYS A 230 4.02 -4.83 5.87
N GLN A 231 3.87 -3.79 5.05
CA GLN A 231 2.71 -2.89 5.09
C GLN A 231 1.41 -3.59 4.74
N LEU A 232 1.42 -4.51 3.76
CA LEU A 232 0.23 -5.27 3.36
C LEU A 232 -0.24 -6.22 4.47
N ILE A 233 0.70 -6.93 5.11
CA ILE A 233 0.42 -7.78 6.28
C ILE A 233 -0.13 -6.91 7.43
N SER A 234 0.46 -5.74 7.68
CA SER A 234 -0.01 -4.80 8.71
C SER A 234 -1.41 -4.26 8.41
N LYS A 235 -1.74 -3.96 7.14
CA LYS A 235 -3.09 -3.59 6.70
C LYS A 235 -4.10 -4.72 6.97
N LEU A 236 -3.75 -5.97 6.64
CA LEU A 236 -4.61 -7.14 6.90
C LEU A 236 -4.88 -7.30 8.40
N LEU A 237 -3.84 -7.35 9.25
CA LEU A 237 -3.99 -7.53 10.69
C LEU A 237 -4.77 -6.37 11.34
N SER A 238 -4.49 -5.12 10.96
CA SER A 238 -5.23 -3.93 11.41
C SER A 238 -6.71 -3.97 10.99
N LYS A 239 -7.01 -4.51 9.82
CA LYS A 239 -8.39 -4.70 9.35
C LYS A 239 -9.07 -5.84 10.10
N ALA A 240 -8.40 -6.98 10.25
CA ALA A 240 -8.88 -8.15 10.96
C ALA A 240 -9.34 -7.78 12.37
N ARG A 241 -8.49 -7.11 13.16
CA ARG A 241 -8.85 -6.55 14.47
C ARG A 241 -10.15 -5.74 14.40
N ARG A 242 -10.23 -4.74 13.51
CA ARG A 242 -11.41 -3.86 13.39
C ARG A 242 -12.72 -4.56 12.95
N VAL A 243 -12.64 -5.75 12.35
CA VAL A 243 -13.82 -6.58 12.02
C VAL A 243 -14.40 -7.26 13.26
N VAL A 244 -13.55 -7.67 14.21
CA VAL A 244 -13.97 -8.41 15.41
C VAL A 244 -14.06 -7.55 16.69
N GLU A 245 -13.32 -6.46 16.77
CA GLU A 245 -13.26 -5.54 17.92
C GLU A 245 -14.64 -5.03 18.41
N PRO A 246 -15.65 -4.78 17.55
CA PRO A 246 -17.01 -4.44 18.00
C PRO A 246 -17.73 -5.52 18.84
N ALA A 247 -17.30 -6.78 18.79
CA ALA A 247 -17.83 -7.86 19.64
C ALA A 247 -17.25 -7.86 21.07
N PHE A 248 -16.22 -7.04 21.33
CA PHE A 248 -15.56 -6.91 22.64
C PHE A 248 -15.82 -5.55 23.32
N ALA A 249 -16.65 -4.70 22.73
CA ALA A 249 -17.00 -3.41 23.30
C ALA A 249 -17.85 -3.57 24.58
N LEU A 250 -17.42 -2.95 25.68
CA LEU A 250 -18.21 -2.84 26.89
C LEU A 250 -19.54 -2.12 26.61
N PRO A 251 -20.66 -2.52 27.25
CA PRO A 251 -21.92 -1.80 27.09
C PRO A 251 -21.76 -0.36 27.60
N PRO A 252 -22.33 0.65 26.91
CA PRO A 252 -22.36 2.00 27.45
C PRO A 252 -23.11 1.97 28.79
N LYS A 253 -22.49 2.45 29.87
CA LYS A 253 -23.18 2.67 31.13
C LYS A 253 -24.37 3.58 30.85
N ALA A 254 -25.59 3.09 31.08
CA ALA A 254 -26.77 3.93 30.99
C ALA A 254 -26.62 5.07 32.02
N THR A 255 -26.50 6.30 31.54
CA THR A 255 -26.63 7.48 32.38
C THR A 255 -28.08 7.56 32.83
N THR A 256 -28.35 6.99 34.01
CA THR A 256 -29.64 7.12 34.70
C THR A 256 -29.93 8.60 34.88
N LYS A 257 -30.84 9.10 34.04
CA LYS A 257 -31.23 10.50 33.98
C LYS A 257 -32.01 10.85 35.24
N GLY A 258 -31.30 11.33 36.27
CA GLY A 258 -31.85 11.59 37.59
C GLY A 258 -32.96 12.64 37.56
N THR A 259 -34.09 12.31 38.19
CA THR A 259 -35.17 13.23 38.51
C THR A 259 -35.64 12.92 39.93
N SER A 260 -35.24 13.79 40.87
CA SER A 260 -35.79 14.05 42.22
C SER A 260 -36.75 13.05 42.88
N GLY A 261 -36.44 12.66 44.11
CA GLY A 261 -37.39 12.05 45.05
C GLY A 261 -36.76 11.78 46.42
N ASP A 262 -36.80 12.76 47.34
CA ASP A 262 -36.40 12.57 48.74
C ASP A 262 -37.46 11.77 49.51
N HIS A 263 -37.01 10.76 50.26
CA HIS A 263 -37.26 10.74 51.70
C HIS A 263 -36.27 9.84 52.45
N VAL A 264 -36.01 10.19 53.70
CA VAL A 264 -35.19 9.42 54.66
C VAL A 264 -36.10 8.57 55.54
N ASP A 265 -35.65 7.38 55.93
CA ASP A 265 -35.93 6.82 57.26
C ASP A 265 -34.84 5.84 57.77
N GLU A 266 -34.82 5.62 59.07
CA GLU A 266 -33.85 4.85 59.88
C GLU A 266 -34.28 3.34 60.03
N LEU A 267 -33.59 2.37 60.68
CA LEU A 267 -32.44 2.33 61.62
C LEU A 267 -31.81 0.91 61.68
N ALA A 268 -30.62 0.82 62.28
CA ALA A 268 -30.05 -0.30 63.08
C ALA A 268 -29.61 -1.64 62.43
N GLY A 269 -28.49 -2.18 62.95
CA GLY A 269 -27.94 -3.50 62.60
C GLY A 269 -26.45 -3.67 62.95
N GLU A 270 -26.09 -3.63 64.23
CA GLU A 270 -24.68 -3.69 64.69
C GLU A 270 -24.00 -5.06 64.54
N ALA A 271 -22.69 -5.04 64.27
CA ALA A 271 -21.72 -6.03 64.81
C ALA A 271 -20.27 -5.49 64.71
N THR A 272 -19.77 -4.87 65.77
CA THR A 272 -18.43 -4.25 65.87
C THR A 272 -17.34 -5.27 66.26
N ALA A 273 -16.06 -4.93 65.97
CA ALA A 273 -14.80 -5.29 66.69
C ALA A 273 -13.73 -6.04 65.86
N ARG A 274 -12.41 -5.80 66.02
CA ARG A 274 -11.59 -4.77 66.72
C ARG A 274 -10.17 -4.75 66.08
N GLN A 275 -9.42 -3.63 65.99
CA GLN A 275 -8.35 -3.15 66.93
C GLN A 275 -7.11 -4.10 66.94
N GLU A 276 -5.82 -3.73 66.88
CA GLU A 276 -4.93 -2.66 67.43
C GLU A 276 -3.61 -2.57 66.58
N GLN A 277 -2.64 -1.63 66.65
CA GLN A 277 -2.48 -0.27 67.24
C GLN A 277 -1.28 0.52 66.60
N GLN A 278 -1.07 1.75 67.07
CA GLN A 278 -0.05 2.81 66.81
C GLN A 278 1.42 2.38 66.53
N VAL A 279 2.28 3.06 65.72
CA VAL A 279 2.71 4.51 65.63
C VAL A 279 3.64 4.91 66.80
N PRO A 280 4.73 5.74 66.66
CA PRO A 280 5.21 6.64 65.58
C PRO A 280 6.61 6.28 64.99
N GLY A 281 7.25 7.01 64.05
CA GLY A 281 7.06 8.36 63.45
C GLY A 281 8.10 9.40 63.97
N GLY A 282 8.50 10.48 63.30
CA GLY A 282 8.13 11.06 61.98
C GLY A 282 9.17 10.81 60.85
N ASP A 283 9.64 11.77 60.03
CA ASP A 283 9.42 13.23 59.99
C ASP A 283 9.35 13.77 58.53
N GLY A 284 8.93 15.03 58.31
CA GLY A 284 8.59 15.61 56.99
C GLY A 284 9.78 15.97 56.08
N ASP A 285 9.60 16.51 54.87
CA ASP A 285 8.39 16.91 54.12
C ASP A 285 8.74 16.86 52.58
N ALA A 286 7.97 17.23 51.54
CA ALA A 286 6.77 18.07 51.43
C ALA A 286 5.90 17.75 50.20
N VAL A 287 4.73 18.41 50.15
CA VAL A 287 3.70 18.34 49.08
C VAL A 287 3.90 19.45 48.04
N LEU A 288 3.60 19.17 46.75
CA LEU A 288 2.80 20.08 45.89
C LEU A 288 2.46 19.47 44.51
N SER A 289 1.16 19.22 44.29
CA SER A 289 0.55 19.06 42.97
C SER A 289 -0.30 20.29 42.67
N GLN A 290 -0.17 20.91 41.50
CA GLN A 290 -1.10 21.95 41.05
C GLN A 290 -1.52 21.76 39.59
N THR A 291 -2.83 21.71 39.40
CA THR A 291 -3.52 21.92 38.12
C THR A 291 -3.93 23.38 38.04
N THR A 292 -3.77 24.03 36.89
CA THR A 292 -4.36 25.34 36.61
C THR A 292 -5.13 25.33 35.29
N THR A 293 -6.19 26.13 35.24
CA THR A 293 -7.24 26.08 34.21
C THR A 293 -7.20 27.27 33.25
N GLU A 294 -7.69 27.01 32.03
CA GLU A 294 -8.38 27.89 31.07
C GLU A 294 -8.40 29.42 31.28
N THR A 295 -8.19 30.16 30.19
CA THR A 295 -9.04 31.32 29.81
C THR A 295 -9.11 31.44 28.28
N THR A 296 -10.22 31.97 27.76
CA THR A 296 -10.56 32.17 26.33
C THR A 296 -10.07 33.54 25.81
N SER A 297 -10.28 34.03 24.57
CA SER A 297 -11.02 33.64 23.34
C SER A 297 -10.19 34.10 22.10
N SER A 298 -10.59 34.19 20.81
CA SER A 298 -11.85 34.16 20.01
C SER A 298 -11.50 33.57 18.60
N ALA A 299 -12.38 33.19 17.66
CA ALA A 299 -13.64 33.74 17.09
C ALA A 299 -13.43 34.96 16.14
N ALA A 300 -14.10 35.10 14.99
CA ALA A 300 -15.01 34.26 14.17
C ALA A 300 -14.93 34.75 12.69
N SER A 301 -15.54 34.22 11.62
CA SER A 301 -16.42 33.07 11.28
C SER A 301 -16.26 32.84 9.75
N GLY A 302 -16.98 32.02 8.96
CA GLY A 302 -18.12 31.10 9.06
C GLY A 302 -18.49 30.67 7.61
N THR A 303 -19.45 29.81 7.26
CA THR A 303 -20.46 29.01 7.98
C THR A 303 -20.91 27.86 7.05
N GLY A 304 -21.14 26.64 7.53
CA GLY A 304 -21.58 25.54 6.65
C GLY A 304 -21.78 24.18 7.32
N VAL A 305 -22.66 24.10 8.32
CA VAL A 305 -22.92 22.84 9.06
C VAL A 305 -23.74 21.85 8.24
N ALA A 306 -23.19 20.66 8.02
CA ALA A 306 -23.97 19.45 7.73
C ALA A 306 -23.90 18.54 8.97
N THR A 307 -25.06 18.09 9.46
CA THR A 307 -25.16 17.39 10.74
C THR A 307 -24.54 16.00 10.67
N ALA A 308 -23.37 15.81 11.29
CA ALA A 308 -22.81 14.49 11.51
C ALA A 308 -23.69 13.73 12.52
N THR A 309 -24.52 12.81 12.04
CA THR A 309 -25.20 11.83 12.91
C THR A 309 -24.13 11.06 13.70
N PRO A 310 -24.23 10.97 15.04
CA PRO A 310 -23.27 10.21 15.82
C PRO A 310 -23.30 8.75 15.36
N VAL A 311 -22.14 8.20 15.01
CA VAL A 311 -22.01 6.78 14.66
C VAL A 311 -22.25 5.97 15.94
N VAL A 312 -23.50 5.55 16.14
CA VAL A 312 -23.84 4.55 17.16
C VAL A 312 -22.97 3.33 16.88
N ALA A 313 -22.09 2.99 17.82
CA ALA A 313 -21.29 1.79 17.75
C ALA A 313 -22.23 0.58 17.76
N GLN A 314 -22.51 0.03 16.57
CA GLN A 314 -23.36 -1.15 16.42
C GLN A 314 -22.66 -2.33 17.11
N ARG A 315 -23.15 -2.66 18.29
CA ARG A 315 -22.78 -3.87 19.04
C ARG A 315 -23.01 -5.07 18.14
N ARG A 316 -21.93 -5.75 17.77
CA ARG A 316 -22.00 -7.11 17.20
C ARG A 316 -22.30 -8.07 18.34
N ASP A 317 -23.02 -9.14 18.06
CA ASP A 317 -23.11 -10.27 18.99
C ASP A 317 -21.72 -10.87 19.26
N PRO A 318 -21.53 -11.57 20.40
CA PRO A 318 -20.28 -12.28 20.68
C PRO A 318 -19.94 -13.25 19.53
N LEU A 319 -18.65 -13.28 19.15
CA LEU A 319 -18.20 -14.12 18.03
C LEU A 319 -18.59 -15.59 18.22
N THR A 320 -19.14 -16.19 17.17
CA THR A 320 -19.39 -17.63 17.12
C THR A 320 -18.08 -18.42 17.20
N LYS A 321 -18.13 -19.68 17.65
CA LYS A 321 -16.94 -20.57 17.66
C LYS A 321 -16.31 -20.71 16.26
N SER A 322 -17.13 -20.69 15.22
CA SER A 322 -16.73 -20.66 13.81
C SER A 322 -15.99 -19.37 13.43
N GLU A 323 -16.46 -18.19 13.87
CA GLU A 323 -15.75 -16.93 13.65
C GLU A 323 -14.43 -16.86 14.44
N ILE A 324 -14.37 -17.40 15.65
CA ILE A 324 -13.13 -17.45 16.45
C ILE A 324 -12.09 -18.33 15.76
N ALA A 325 -12.44 -19.58 15.43
CA ALA A 325 -11.55 -20.50 14.70
C ALA A 325 -11.18 -19.94 13.32
N GLY A 326 -12.14 -19.32 12.63
CA GLY A 326 -11.90 -18.71 11.33
C GLY A 326 -10.94 -17.52 11.38
N PHE A 327 -11.05 -16.70 12.44
CA PHE A 327 -10.15 -15.58 12.72
C PHE A 327 -8.75 -16.08 13.07
N GLN A 328 -8.62 -17.05 13.98
CA GLN A 328 -7.36 -17.69 14.35
C GLN A 328 -6.59 -18.12 13.09
N VAL A 329 -7.19 -18.92 12.21
CA VAL A 329 -6.57 -19.38 10.95
C VAL A 329 -6.09 -18.21 10.07
N ALA A 330 -6.84 -17.11 9.97
CA ALA A 330 -6.41 -15.94 9.19
C ALA A 330 -5.23 -15.19 9.83
N ILE A 331 -5.16 -15.17 11.16
CA ILE A 331 -4.07 -14.56 11.93
C ILE A 331 -2.80 -15.42 11.85
N SER A 332 -2.89 -16.74 12.03
CA SER A 332 -1.75 -17.68 11.88
C SER A 332 -1.11 -17.56 10.49
N VAL A 333 -1.93 -17.57 9.43
CA VAL A 333 -1.47 -17.36 8.05
C VAL A 333 -0.78 -16.01 7.86
N ALA A 334 -1.30 -14.93 8.46
CA ALA A 334 -0.69 -13.61 8.37
C ALA A 334 0.64 -13.49 9.15
N PHE A 335 0.81 -14.21 10.26
CA PHE A 335 2.07 -14.22 11.02
C PHE A 335 3.13 -15.17 10.42
N HIS A 336 2.76 -16.33 9.86
CA HIS A 336 3.66 -17.14 9.05
C HIS A 336 4.13 -16.42 7.78
N ALA A 337 3.24 -15.65 7.15
CA ALA A 337 3.61 -14.77 6.04
C ALA A 337 4.62 -13.69 6.48
N LEU A 338 4.47 -13.15 7.70
CA LEU A 338 5.43 -12.19 8.26
C LEU A 338 6.78 -12.85 8.60
N GLU A 339 6.80 -14.00 9.26
CA GLU A 339 8.00 -14.80 9.53
C GLU A 339 8.80 -15.08 8.24
N THR A 340 8.11 -15.46 7.16
CA THR A 340 8.69 -15.64 5.82
C THR A 340 9.29 -14.34 5.28
N VAL A 341 8.60 -13.21 5.41
CA VAL A 341 9.11 -11.90 4.94
C VAL A 341 10.29 -11.39 5.78
N LEU A 342 10.28 -11.64 7.09
CA LEU A 342 11.35 -11.23 8.02
C LEU A 342 12.63 -12.06 7.85
N THR A 343 12.51 -13.36 7.55
CA THR A 343 13.65 -14.25 7.26
C THR A 343 14.26 -13.99 5.88
N GLN A 344 13.46 -13.52 4.91
CA GLN A 344 13.93 -13.10 3.57
C GLN A 344 14.52 -11.68 3.53
N ARG A 345 14.69 -10.97 4.66
CA ARG A 345 15.20 -9.60 4.68
C ARG A 345 16.68 -9.54 4.29
N LEU A 346 16.97 -8.87 3.16
CA LEU A 346 18.33 -8.47 2.76
C LEU A 346 18.97 -7.55 3.82
N PRO A 347 20.25 -7.73 4.20
CA PRO A 347 20.93 -6.91 5.22
C PRO A 347 20.95 -5.40 4.93
N SER A 348 20.82 -5.01 3.66
CA SER A 348 20.76 -3.61 3.22
C SER A 348 19.44 -2.91 3.56
N VAL A 349 18.38 -3.66 3.88
CA VAL A 349 17.01 -3.13 3.99
C VAL A 349 16.69 -2.77 5.44
N THR A 350 16.29 -1.51 5.63
CA THR A 350 15.86 -0.95 6.92
C THR A 350 14.74 -1.80 7.53
N GLN A 351 14.93 -2.21 8.78
CA GLN A 351 13.96 -3.00 9.51
C GLN A 351 12.64 -2.22 9.70
N GLN A 352 11.50 -2.90 9.58
CA GLN A 352 10.20 -2.33 9.90
C GLN A 352 9.92 -2.50 11.40
N PRO A 353 9.31 -1.53 12.09
CA PRO A 353 9.11 -1.58 13.54
C PRO A 353 8.13 -2.68 13.94
N LEU A 354 8.67 -3.77 14.50
CA LEU A 354 7.91 -4.99 14.83
C LEU A 354 6.91 -4.83 15.98
N SER A 355 7.04 -3.76 16.77
CA SER A 355 6.16 -3.45 17.92
C SER A 355 4.67 -3.36 17.57
N LYS A 356 4.31 -3.06 16.31
CA LYS A 356 2.92 -3.10 15.82
C LYS A 356 2.37 -4.53 15.70
N PHE A 357 3.22 -5.51 15.41
CA PHE A 357 2.85 -6.92 15.31
C PHE A 357 2.84 -7.59 16.69
N ALA A 358 3.81 -7.27 17.56
CA ALA A 358 3.81 -7.69 18.96
C ALA A 358 2.52 -7.25 19.69
N LYS A 359 2.11 -5.98 19.57
CA LYS A 359 0.85 -5.46 20.12
C LYS A 359 -0.41 -6.07 19.50
N MET A 360 -0.32 -6.70 18.33
CA MET A 360 -1.42 -7.47 17.73
C MET A 360 -1.49 -8.88 18.32
N LEU A 361 -0.36 -9.56 18.51
CA LEU A 361 -0.27 -10.85 19.21
C LEU A 361 -0.80 -10.75 20.63
N GLU A 362 -0.33 -9.76 21.39
CA GLU A 362 -0.76 -9.47 22.76
C GLU A 362 -2.28 -9.25 22.83
N TRP A 363 -2.82 -8.37 21.98
CA TRP A 363 -4.25 -8.11 21.88
C TRP A 363 -5.07 -9.36 21.49
N CYS A 364 -4.54 -10.24 20.65
CA CYS A 364 -5.17 -11.53 20.33
C CYS A 364 -5.12 -12.51 21.51
N LYS A 365 -3.98 -12.59 22.22
CA LYS A 365 -3.78 -13.47 23.38
C LYS A 365 -4.70 -13.09 24.55
N GLU A 366 -4.79 -11.80 24.89
CA GLU A 366 -5.76 -11.25 25.86
C GLU A 366 -7.20 -11.74 25.59
N ARG A 367 -7.60 -11.80 24.31
CA ARG A 367 -8.97 -12.12 23.87
C ARG A 367 -9.18 -13.58 23.49
N ARG A 368 -8.17 -14.44 23.68
CA ARG A 368 -8.17 -15.86 23.27
C ARG A 368 -8.46 -16.06 21.78
N LEU A 369 -8.00 -15.12 20.95
CA LEU A 369 -8.11 -15.09 19.49
C LEU A 369 -6.82 -15.51 18.77
N LEU A 370 -5.80 -15.91 19.52
CA LEU A 370 -4.55 -16.48 19.02
C LEU A 370 -4.64 -18.02 19.09
N ALA A 371 -3.98 -18.77 18.19
CA ALA A 371 -3.81 -20.21 18.36
C ALA A 371 -2.65 -20.49 19.33
N ALA A 372 -2.65 -21.66 20.00
CA ALA A 372 -1.61 -21.99 20.97
C ALA A 372 -0.22 -22.12 20.31
N GLU A 373 -0.16 -22.66 19.09
CA GLU A 373 1.05 -22.72 18.26
C GLU A 373 1.59 -21.35 17.82
N ASP A 374 0.72 -20.33 17.73
CA ASP A 374 1.10 -18.97 17.32
C ASP A 374 1.76 -18.16 18.46
N GLU A 375 1.65 -18.59 19.73
CA GLU A 375 2.26 -17.83 20.85
C GLU A 375 3.78 -17.68 20.70
N ARG A 376 4.44 -18.61 19.99
CA ARG A 376 5.87 -18.54 19.63
C ARG A 376 6.25 -17.27 18.87
N PHE A 377 5.31 -16.63 18.17
CA PHE A 377 5.59 -15.44 17.37
C PHE A 377 5.92 -14.21 18.24
N ALA A 378 5.52 -14.19 19.52
CA ALA A 378 5.90 -13.10 20.43
C ALA A 378 7.42 -13.06 20.60
N THR A 379 7.98 -14.17 21.09
CA THR A 379 9.43 -14.36 21.27
C THR A 379 10.20 -14.22 19.96
N LEU A 380 9.63 -14.68 18.83
CA LEU A 380 10.27 -14.53 17.51
C LEU A 380 10.38 -13.05 17.08
N PHE A 381 9.32 -12.25 17.26
CA PHE A 381 9.35 -10.83 16.90
C PHE A 381 10.16 -9.99 17.91
N GLU A 382 10.24 -10.40 19.17
CA GLU A 382 11.13 -9.84 20.19
C GLU A 382 12.61 -10.08 19.81
N GLN A 383 13.02 -11.35 19.63
CA GLN A 383 14.38 -11.71 19.21
C GLN A 383 14.80 -11.04 17.90
N GLN A 384 13.89 -10.96 16.92
CA GLN A 384 14.19 -10.28 15.65
C GLN A 384 14.30 -8.75 15.82
N ALA A 385 13.58 -8.14 16.77
CA ALA A 385 13.74 -6.72 17.10
C ALA A 385 15.06 -6.45 17.84
N GLU A 386 15.39 -7.26 18.85
CA GLU A 386 16.66 -7.18 19.59
C GLU A 386 17.87 -7.36 18.66
N LYS A 387 17.83 -8.38 17.80
CA LYS A 387 18.85 -8.60 16.76
C LYS A 387 19.01 -7.39 15.84
N GLY A 388 17.91 -6.78 15.40
CA GLY A 388 17.94 -5.58 14.56
C GLY A 388 18.51 -4.35 15.27
N ILE A 389 18.22 -4.18 16.56
CA ILE A 389 18.82 -3.14 17.40
C ILE A 389 20.34 -3.36 17.55
N ALA A 390 20.77 -4.60 17.79
CA ALA A 390 22.19 -4.95 17.86
C ALA A 390 22.93 -4.75 16.52
N GLU A 391 22.31 -5.15 15.40
CA GLU A 391 22.82 -4.88 14.04
C GLU A 391 22.98 -3.37 13.78
N GLN A 392 22.01 -2.55 14.21
CA GLN A 392 22.06 -1.10 14.07
C GLN A 392 23.10 -0.45 15.00
N ALA A 393 23.24 -0.94 16.24
CA ALA A 393 24.25 -0.45 17.18
C ALA A 393 25.68 -0.69 16.63
N ASN A 394 25.96 -1.90 16.16
CA ASN A 394 27.24 -2.25 15.53
C ASN A 394 27.54 -1.38 14.29
N GLN A 395 26.53 -1.08 13.46
CA GLN A 395 26.69 -0.16 12.32
C GLN A 395 27.06 1.27 12.78
N ILE A 396 26.42 1.78 13.83
CA ILE A 396 26.70 3.11 14.38
C ILE A 396 28.10 3.15 14.99
N GLU A 397 28.47 2.14 15.77
CA GLU A 397 29.80 1.98 16.37
C GLU A 397 30.90 1.90 15.29
N THR A 398 30.71 1.07 14.26
CA THR A 398 31.61 1.00 13.10
C THR A 398 31.80 2.37 12.44
N VAL A 399 30.71 3.12 12.22
CA VAL A 399 30.75 4.48 11.65
C VAL A 399 31.44 5.49 12.57
N ILE A 400 31.34 5.35 13.89
CA ILE A 400 32.07 6.17 14.85
C ILE A 400 33.56 5.84 14.78
N ASN A 401 33.93 4.55 14.86
CA ASN A 401 35.32 4.09 14.86
C ASN A 401 36.09 4.53 13.60
N ILE A 402 35.46 4.47 12.42
CA ILE A 402 36.04 4.99 11.16
C ILE A 402 36.20 6.51 11.18
N LYS A 403 35.29 7.25 11.83
CA LYS A 403 35.35 8.72 11.94
C LYS A 403 36.34 9.22 13.00
N SER A 404 36.69 8.40 13.98
CA SER A 404 37.71 8.72 14.99
C SER A 404 39.15 8.42 14.55
N LEU A 405 39.34 7.83 13.36
CA LEU A 405 40.68 7.63 12.80
C LEU A 405 41.38 8.99 12.59
N ALA A 406 42.68 9.04 12.89
CA ALA A 406 43.49 10.23 12.65
C ALA A 406 43.58 10.53 11.13
N ALA A 407 43.49 11.81 10.77
CA ALA A 407 43.50 12.23 9.37
C ALA A 407 44.86 11.90 8.71
N GLY A 408 44.83 11.06 7.68
CA GLY A 408 46.04 10.60 6.99
C GLY A 408 46.64 9.29 7.54
N ASP A 409 46.10 8.73 8.62
CA ASP A 409 46.55 7.44 9.16
C ASP A 409 46.21 6.29 8.20
N THR A 410 47.23 5.87 7.46
CA THR A 410 47.15 4.84 6.43
C THR A 410 46.96 3.45 7.04
N ASP A 411 47.61 3.16 8.16
CA ASP A 411 47.68 1.80 8.71
C ASP A 411 46.50 1.49 9.61
N ALA A 412 46.01 2.45 10.41
CA ALA A 412 44.75 2.28 11.12
C ALA A 412 43.55 2.16 10.15
N LEU A 413 43.56 2.88 9.02
CA LEU A 413 42.55 2.69 7.96
C LEU A 413 42.68 1.34 7.27
N ARG A 414 43.91 0.89 6.97
CA ARG A 414 44.18 -0.44 6.38
C ARG A 414 43.63 -1.54 7.29
N GLU A 415 43.88 -1.43 8.59
CA GLU A 415 43.49 -2.41 9.60
C GLU A 415 41.98 -2.48 9.80
N VAL A 416 41.29 -1.34 10.00
CA VAL A 416 39.82 -1.33 10.11
C VAL A 416 39.17 -1.91 8.84
N VAL A 417 39.69 -1.60 7.65
CA VAL A 417 39.15 -2.12 6.39
C VAL A 417 39.53 -3.60 6.15
N ASN A 418 40.56 -4.14 6.81
CA ASN A 418 40.84 -5.58 6.88
C ASN A 418 39.84 -6.29 7.78
N GLN A 419 39.66 -5.82 9.03
CA GLN A 419 38.76 -6.42 10.00
C GLN A 419 37.31 -6.49 9.47
N LEU A 420 36.81 -5.40 8.86
CA LEU A 420 35.48 -5.38 8.24
C LEU A 420 35.37 -6.29 7.00
N TRP A 421 36.48 -6.60 6.32
CA TRP A 421 36.51 -7.52 5.17
C TRP A 421 36.54 -8.99 5.59
N GLU A 422 37.28 -9.30 6.65
CA GLU A 422 37.34 -10.63 7.25
C GLU A 422 36.02 -10.98 7.95
N ALA A 423 35.40 -10.02 8.66
CA ALA A 423 34.05 -10.14 9.21
C ALA A 423 32.96 -10.34 8.13
N GLY A 424 33.22 -9.90 6.90
CA GLY A 424 32.39 -10.19 5.71
C GLY A 424 32.82 -11.44 4.93
N GLY A 425 33.60 -12.33 5.56
CA GLY A 425 34.01 -13.62 4.98
C GLY A 425 34.82 -13.47 3.68
N THR A 426 35.58 -12.38 3.56
CA THR A 426 36.38 -11.96 2.40
C THR A 426 35.60 -11.82 1.08
N LYS A 427 34.29 -11.56 1.15
CA LYS A 427 33.39 -11.34 -0.01
C LYS A 427 32.77 -9.94 -0.04
N CYS A 428 32.56 -9.34 1.13
CA CYS A 428 32.04 -7.99 1.30
C CYS A 428 32.65 -7.32 2.54
N LEU A 429 32.43 -6.01 2.67
CA LEU A 429 32.62 -5.29 3.92
C LEU A 429 31.40 -5.51 4.82
N SER A 430 31.60 -5.96 6.05
CA SER A 430 30.56 -6.20 7.05
C SER A 430 30.82 -5.35 8.30
N PRO A 431 29.90 -4.46 8.73
CA PRO A 431 28.57 -4.24 8.17
C PRO A 431 28.56 -3.51 6.81
N SER A 432 27.68 -3.92 5.91
CA SER A 432 27.59 -3.41 4.53
C SER A 432 26.64 -2.20 4.34
N SER A 433 26.32 -1.47 5.41
CA SER A 433 25.32 -0.41 5.36
C SER A 433 25.80 0.85 4.63
N GLN A 434 24.87 1.65 4.10
CA GLN A 434 25.20 2.82 3.29
C GLN A 434 26.06 3.85 4.04
N ASP A 435 25.90 3.97 5.36
CA ASP A 435 26.70 4.86 6.20
C ASP A 435 28.12 4.31 6.44
N VAL A 436 28.29 3.00 6.67
CA VAL A 436 29.62 2.38 6.79
C VAL A 436 30.39 2.51 5.48
N LEU A 437 29.79 2.12 4.35
CA LEU A 437 30.42 2.22 3.03
C LEU A 437 30.74 3.69 2.67
N SER A 438 29.92 4.64 3.11
CA SER A 438 30.20 6.09 2.96
C SER A 438 31.32 6.58 3.87
N ALA A 439 31.41 6.08 5.11
CA ALA A 439 32.46 6.45 6.07
C ALA A 439 33.84 5.96 5.61
N ILE A 440 33.93 4.69 5.19
CA ILE A 440 35.15 4.08 4.62
C ILE A 440 35.66 4.92 3.43
N ALA A 441 34.76 5.26 2.50
CA ALA A 441 35.12 6.06 1.32
C ALA A 441 35.54 7.49 1.66
N VAL A 442 34.98 8.11 2.72
CA VAL A 442 35.41 9.42 3.19
C VAL A 442 36.80 9.35 3.83
N ALA A 443 37.06 8.38 4.71
CA ALA A 443 38.37 8.18 5.33
C ALA A 443 39.46 7.91 4.26
N ALA A 444 39.19 7.04 3.30
CA ALA A 444 40.10 6.77 2.18
C ALA A 444 40.28 7.94 1.19
N SER A 445 39.36 8.93 1.19
CA SER A 445 39.51 10.13 0.38
C SER A 445 40.54 11.12 0.94
N VAL A 446 40.85 11.06 2.24
CA VAL A 446 41.72 12.03 2.94
C VAL A 446 43.13 12.09 2.33
N GLU A 447 43.73 13.28 2.34
CA GLU A 447 45.10 13.52 1.89
C GLU A 447 46.11 12.87 2.86
N GLY A 448 47.25 12.40 2.35
CA GLY A 448 48.22 11.61 3.13
C GLY A 448 47.97 10.09 3.17
N ILE A 449 46.74 9.61 2.95
CA ILE A 449 46.47 8.16 2.84
C ILE A 449 47.19 7.56 1.61
N ALA A 450 47.90 6.45 1.79
CA ALA A 450 48.70 5.82 0.73
C ALA A 450 47.88 5.24 -0.43
N ALA A 451 48.46 5.29 -1.64
CA ALA A 451 47.77 4.96 -2.89
C ALA A 451 47.47 3.46 -3.10
N ASP A 452 48.17 2.56 -2.40
CA ASP A 452 47.84 1.13 -2.36
C ASP A 452 46.56 0.89 -1.54
N VAL A 453 46.45 1.52 -0.35
CA VAL A 453 45.25 1.45 0.49
C VAL A 453 44.04 2.05 -0.22
N LYS A 454 44.20 3.17 -0.96
CA LYS A 454 43.09 3.74 -1.76
C LYS A 454 42.56 2.77 -2.82
N ARG A 455 43.44 2.03 -3.51
CA ARG A 455 43.03 0.97 -4.46
C ARG A 455 42.34 -0.20 -3.73
N MET A 456 42.95 -0.72 -2.66
CA MET A 456 42.38 -1.80 -1.84
C MET A 456 40.96 -1.47 -1.36
N VAL A 457 40.73 -0.25 -0.87
CA VAL A 457 39.41 0.23 -0.46
C VAL A 457 38.46 0.29 -1.67
N ALA A 458 38.90 0.83 -2.80
CA ALA A 458 38.07 0.94 -4.00
C ALA A 458 37.65 -0.43 -4.55
N ASP A 459 38.56 -1.41 -4.56
CA ASP A 459 38.29 -2.77 -5.02
C ASP A 459 37.38 -3.54 -4.03
N ARG A 460 37.58 -3.41 -2.71
CA ARG A 460 36.67 -4.01 -1.71
C ARG A 460 35.27 -3.38 -1.71
N LEU A 461 35.15 -2.08 -1.93
CA LEU A 461 33.86 -1.41 -2.13
C LEU A 461 33.15 -1.93 -3.39
N LEU A 462 33.89 -2.11 -4.50
CA LEU A 462 33.36 -2.67 -5.73
C LEU A 462 32.93 -4.15 -5.57
N GLN A 463 33.76 -4.98 -4.94
CA GLN A 463 33.42 -6.38 -4.68
C GLN A 463 32.22 -6.50 -3.74
N THR A 464 32.10 -5.63 -2.73
CA THR A 464 30.90 -5.51 -1.89
C THR A 464 29.66 -5.19 -2.73
N GLN A 465 29.76 -4.31 -3.72
CA GLN A 465 28.65 -4.03 -4.65
C GLN A 465 28.30 -5.25 -5.51
N CYS A 466 29.30 -5.95 -6.05
CA CYS A 466 29.10 -7.15 -6.87
C CYS A 466 28.52 -8.33 -6.09
N HIS A 467 28.83 -8.45 -4.79
CA HIS A 467 28.33 -9.52 -3.93
C HIS A 467 26.89 -9.26 -3.44
N LEU A 468 26.50 -7.99 -3.33
CA LEU A 468 25.17 -7.55 -2.87
C LEU A 468 24.27 -7.15 -4.05
N THR A 469 24.26 -8.03 -5.06
CA THR A 469 23.57 -7.89 -6.35
C THR A 469 22.09 -7.53 -6.20
N ASP A 470 21.60 -6.71 -7.13
CA ASP A 470 20.25 -6.12 -7.17
C ASP A 470 19.82 -5.29 -5.93
N ALA A 471 20.60 -5.26 -4.84
CA ALA A 471 20.18 -4.70 -3.54
C ALA A 471 20.93 -3.44 -3.06
N ILE A 472 22.19 -3.20 -3.47
CA ILE A 472 22.95 -1.98 -3.12
C ILE A 472 23.58 -1.33 -4.35
N VAL A 473 23.08 -0.15 -4.73
CA VAL A 473 23.88 0.84 -5.47
C VAL A 473 24.83 1.50 -4.47
N LEU A 474 26.14 1.55 -4.78
CA LEU A 474 27.11 2.19 -3.89
C LEU A 474 26.67 3.63 -3.55
N PRO A 475 26.71 4.04 -2.27
CA PRO A 475 26.37 5.41 -1.87
C PRO A 475 27.14 6.44 -2.68
N ARG A 476 26.53 7.60 -2.98
CA ARG A 476 27.11 8.61 -3.89
C ARG A 476 28.55 9.04 -3.54
N ARG A 477 28.96 8.94 -2.27
CA ARG A 477 30.34 9.19 -1.81
C ARG A 477 31.28 8.03 -2.20
N ALA A 478 30.92 6.80 -1.85
CA ALA A 478 31.66 5.58 -2.22
C ALA A 478 31.78 5.41 -3.73
N LEU A 479 30.69 5.60 -4.48
CA LEU A 479 30.70 5.50 -5.95
C LEU A 479 31.63 6.55 -6.60
N ARG A 480 31.68 7.78 -6.08
CA ARG A 480 32.62 8.81 -6.54
C ARG A 480 34.07 8.43 -6.25
N PHE A 481 34.36 7.91 -5.06
CA PHE A 481 35.70 7.44 -4.67
C PHE A 481 36.17 6.29 -5.57
N VAL A 482 35.38 5.22 -5.71
CA VAL A 482 35.68 4.07 -6.57
C VAL A 482 35.93 4.49 -8.02
N ASN A 483 35.07 5.35 -8.58
CA ASN A 483 35.26 5.86 -9.95
C ASN A 483 36.51 6.73 -10.07
N GLY A 484 36.84 7.53 -9.05
CA GLY A 484 38.07 8.33 -9.00
C GLY A 484 39.33 7.47 -9.08
N GLU A 485 39.48 6.49 -8.20
CA GLU A 485 40.66 5.61 -8.19
C GLU A 485 40.74 4.73 -9.45
N ARG A 486 39.61 4.18 -9.93
CA ARG A 486 39.62 3.40 -11.19
C ARG A 486 39.94 4.26 -12.42
N ASN A 487 39.57 5.53 -12.43
CA ASN A 487 39.97 6.46 -13.50
C ASN A 487 41.46 6.78 -13.45
N LYS A 488 42.07 6.97 -12.27
CA LYS A 488 43.53 7.12 -12.13
C LYS A 488 44.28 5.89 -12.66
N VAL A 489 43.83 4.68 -12.33
CA VAL A 489 44.42 3.43 -12.82
C VAL A 489 44.32 3.34 -14.36
N LYS A 490 43.18 3.69 -14.95
CA LYS A 490 43.03 3.76 -16.42
C LYS A 490 43.95 4.79 -17.06
N GLN A 491 44.04 5.99 -16.49
CA GLN A 491 44.93 7.05 -16.99
C GLN A 491 46.40 6.65 -16.92
N ALA A 492 46.83 6.00 -15.83
CA ALA A 492 48.19 5.47 -15.70
C ALA A 492 48.49 4.34 -16.71
N ALA A 493 47.52 3.46 -16.99
CA ALA A 493 47.66 2.42 -18.01
C ALA A 493 47.79 3.01 -19.42
N ILE A 494 46.94 3.99 -19.77
CA ILE A 494 47.00 4.70 -21.06
C ILE A 494 48.34 5.45 -21.20
N ALA A 495 48.79 6.16 -20.16
CA ALA A 495 50.07 6.86 -20.17
C ALA A 495 51.26 5.89 -20.34
N LYS A 496 51.20 4.70 -19.73
CA LYS A 496 52.21 3.65 -19.92
C LYS A 496 52.20 3.10 -21.35
N GLN A 497 51.01 2.84 -21.91
CA GLN A 497 50.88 2.38 -23.30
C GLN A 497 51.44 3.41 -24.29
N LEU A 498 51.10 4.69 -24.14
CA LEU A 498 51.61 5.76 -25.01
C LEU A 498 53.15 5.92 -24.92
N LEU A 499 53.76 5.62 -23.77
CA LEU A 499 55.22 5.59 -23.61
C LEU A 499 55.86 4.33 -24.23
N GLU A 500 55.15 3.19 -24.24
CA GLU A 500 55.57 1.94 -24.89
C GLU A 500 55.41 1.98 -26.42
N GLU A 501 54.45 2.76 -26.92
CA GLU A 501 54.29 3.08 -28.34
C GLU A 501 55.38 4.07 -28.79
N ALA A 502 55.53 5.21 -28.10
CA ALA A 502 56.55 6.23 -28.43
C ALA A 502 58.01 5.82 -28.19
N SER A 503 58.26 4.61 -27.67
CA SER A 503 59.60 3.98 -27.60
C SER A 503 59.82 2.90 -28.66
N LYS A 504 58.75 2.37 -29.28
CA LYS A 504 58.84 1.54 -30.49
C LYS A 504 59.11 2.37 -31.73
N ASP A 505 58.39 3.47 -31.92
CA ASP A 505 58.62 4.37 -33.07
C ASP A 505 60.10 4.78 -33.15
N LYS A 506 60.71 5.10 -32.00
CA LYS A 506 62.15 5.43 -31.85
C LYS A 506 63.13 4.26 -32.03
N THR A 507 62.66 3.03 -32.16
CA THR A 507 63.49 1.87 -32.50
C THR A 507 63.19 1.29 -33.89
N GLU A 508 62.21 1.86 -34.61
CA GLU A 508 62.02 1.66 -36.05
C GLU A 508 62.64 2.80 -36.89
N ASP A 509 62.79 4.03 -36.35
CA ASP A 509 63.51 5.15 -37.00
C ASP A 509 65.06 5.02 -36.99
N ASP A 510 65.61 4.12 -36.17
CA ASP A 510 67.07 3.92 -35.94
C ASP A 510 67.61 2.61 -36.57
N ALA A 511 66.86 1.99 -37.52
CA ALA A 511 67.11 0.66 -38.09
C ALA A 511 67.14 0.60 -39.63
#